data_AF-A0ABD2NYB3-F1
#
_entry.id   AF-A0ABD2NYB3-F1
#
_cell.length_a   1.000
_cell.length_b   1.000
_cell.length_c   1.000
_cell.angle_alpha   90.00
_cell.angle_beta   90.00
_cell.angle_gamma   90.00
#
_symmetry.space_group_name_H-M   'P 1'
#
loop_
_entity.id
_entity.type
_entity.pdbx_description
1 polymer ?
#
loop_
_entity_poly.entity_id
_entity_poly.type
_entity_poly.pdbx_seq_one_letter_code
_entity_poly.pdbx_strand_id
1 'polypeptide(L)'
;MMNKISEEYATHITETSKTLIDHVILKQKKKNISVSIDIRPKMFSDHELMSIKLHKTVARINNVKSNVTRKVLDKNKFKSCFRTALEQYNIESFEQLIVVMNDCKLKSTRRFQ
;
A
#
# COMPACT_ATOMS: atom_id res chain seq x y z
N MET A 1 -26.63 -16.43 25.18
CA MET A 1 -26.15 -15.05 25.33
C MET A 1 -26.46 -14.32 24.03
N MET A 2 -27.34 -13.33 24.05
CA MET A 2 -27.59 -12.48 22.87
C MET A 2 -26.36 -11.59 22.67
N ASN A 3 -25.78 -11.63 21.47
CA ASN A 3 -24.60 -10.83 21.17
C ASN A 3 -24.94 -9.34 21.27
N LYS A 4 -24.18 -8.57 22.08
CA LYS A 4 -24.45 -7.14 22.37
C LYS A 4 -23.99 -6.19 21.25
N ILE A 5 -23.43 -6.72 20.17
CA ILE A 5 -22.95 -5.94 19.03
C ILE A 5 -24.15 -5.35 18.28
N SER A 6 -24.21 -4.02 18.17
CA SER A 6 -25.16 -3.32 17.30
C SER A 6 -24.86 -3.65 15.83
N GLU A 7 -25.90 -3.77 15.01
CA GLU A 7 -25.76 -4.11 13.57
C GLU A 7 -24.89 -3.10 12.83
N GLU A 8 -24.97 -1.83 13.22
CA GLU A 8 -24.16 -0.74 12.64
C GLU A 8 -22.64 -0.91 12.84
N TYR A 9 -22.23 -1.78 13.78
CA TYR A 9 -20.83 -2.05 14.09
C TYR A 9 -20.39 -3.46 13.72
N ALA A 10 -21.30 -4.37 13.38
CA ALA A 10 -20.94 -5.73 12.99
C ALA A 10 -20.22 -5.71 11.63
N THR A 11 -19.17 -6.51 11.46
CA THR A 11 -18.53 -6.67 10.13
C THR A 11 -19.12 -7.84 9.34
N HIS A 12 -19.84 -8.72 10.01
CA HIS A 12 -20.51 -9.87 9.42
C HIS A 12 -21.81 -10.16 10.17
N ILE A 13 -22.89 -10.31 9.42
CA ILE A 13 -24.25 -10.51 9.93
C ILE A 13 -24.85 -11.72 9.22
N THR A 14 -25.22 -12.73 10.00
CA THR A 14 -26.02 -13.87 9.55
C THR A 14 -27.39 -13.83 10.21
N GLU A 15 -28.29 -14.72 9.80
CA GLU A 15 -29.62 -14.88 10.43
C GLU A 15 -29.54 -15.17 11.93
N THR A 16 -28.42 -15.74 12.39
CA THR A 16 -28.26 -16.25 13.77
C THR A 16 -27.16 -15.55 14.56
N SER A 17 -26.34 -14.70 13.94
CA SER A 17 -25.16 -14.13 14.61
C SER A 17 -24.73 -12.78 14.03
N LYS A 18 -24.09 -11.99 14.89
CA LYS A 18 -23.45 -10.71 14.54
C LYS A 18 -22.02 -10.79 15.02
N THR A 19 -21.03 -10.56 14.17
CA THR A 19 -19.61 -10.75 14.54
C THR A 19 -18.71 -9.60 14.05
N LEU A 20 -17.57 -9.45 14.74
CA LEU A 20 -16.48 -8.53 14.41
C LEU A 20 -15.26 -9.36 13.97
N ILE A 21 -15.30 -9.87 12.75
CA ILE A 21 -14.26 -10.80 12.24
C ILE A 21 -13.39 -10.20 11.13
N ASP A 22 -13.82 -9.08 10.54
CA ASP A 22 -13.04 -8.39 9.53
C ASP A 22 -12.16 -7.32 10.18
N HIS A 23 -10.86 -7.43 9.94
CA HIS A 23 -9.85 -6.60 10.60
C HIS A 23 -8.98 -5.92 9.57
N VAL A 24 -8.56 -4.68 9.86
CA VAL A 24 -7.52 -4.02 9.07
C VAL A 24 -6.34 -3.65 9.94
N ILE A 25 -5.19 -4.17 9.55
CA ILE A 25 -3.93 -3.99 10.26
C ILE A 25 -3.13 -2.89 9.56
N LEU A 26 -2.88 -1.79 10.27
CA LEU A 26 -2.09 -0.67 9.77
C LEU A 26 -0.70 -0.64 10.41
N LYS A 27 0.34 -0.59 9.57
CA LYS A 27 1.71 -0.41 10.05
C LYS A 27 1.93 1.04 10.48
N GLN A 28 2.11 1.26 11.78
CA GLN A 28 2.26 2.58 12.39
C GLN A 28 3.64 3.20 12.05
N LYS A 29 3.81 3.67 10.80
CA LYS A 29 5.05 4.34 10.34
C LYS A 29 4.99 5.87 10.41
N LYS A 30 3.83 6.47 10.69
CA LYS A 30 3.66 7.93 10.66
C LYS A 30 2.85 8.40 11.86
N LYS A 31 3.43 9.31 12.66
CA LYS A 31 2.84 9.88 13.89
C LYS A 31 1.57 10.72 13.66
N ASN A 32 1.19 11.00 12.39
CA ASN A 32 0.14 11.97 12.04
C ASN A 32 -0.90 11.40 11.03
N ILE A 33 -1.31 10.15 11.19
CA ILE A 33 -2.44 9.59 10.43
C ILE A 33 -3.59 9.41 11.41
N SER A 34 -4.67 10.17 11.27
CA SER A 34 -5.94 9.79 11.87
C SER A 34 -6.68 8.84 10.93
N VAL A 35 -7.37 7.86 11.51
CA VAL A 35 -8.07 6.81 10.78
C VAL A 35 -9.53 6.87 11.20
N SER A 36 -10.43 6.87 10.23
CA SER A 36 -11.86 6.65 10.48
C SER A 36 -12.32 5.43 9.70
N ILE A 37 -13.13 4.59 10.34
CA ILE A 37 -13.72 3.39 9.75
C ILE A 37 -15.22 3.64 9.58
N ASP A 38 -15.76 3.22 8.44
CA ASP A 38 -17.16 3.38 8.04
C ASP A 38 -17.64 2.00 7.57
N ILE A 39 -18.61 1.41 8.27
CA ILE A 39 -19.17 0.07 7.99
C ILE A 39 -20.54 0.29 7.37
N ARG A 40 -20.81 -0.39 6.24
CA ARG A 40 -22.05 -0.21 5.49
C ARG A 40 -22.66 -1.53 5.03
N PRO A 41 -24.00 -1.65 5.06
CA PRO A 41 -24.72 -2.79 4.51
C PRO A 41 -24.37 -3.04 3.06
N LYS A 42 -24.07 -4.30 2.74
CA LYS A 42 -23.81 -4.74 1.38
C LYS A 42 -24.90 -5.71 0.95
N MET A 43 -25.73 -5.31 -0.01
CA MET A 43 -26.93 -6.08 -0.40
C MET A 43 -26.71 -7.49 -0.94
N PHE A 44 -25.47 -7.87 -1.26
CA PHE A 44 -25.13 -9.16 -1.87
C PHE A 44 -24.05 -9.93 -1.09
N SER A 45 -23.89 -9.65 0.20
CA SER A 45 -22.91 -10.34 1.06
C SER A 45 -23.42 -10.37 2.50
N ASP A 46 -23.15 -11.46 3.19
CA ASP A 46 -23.22 -11.60 4.65
C ASP A 46 -22.14 -10.80 5.39
N HIS A 47 -21.08 -10.38 4.68
CA HIS A 47 -20.09 -9.43 5.15
C HIS A 47 -20.46 -7.98 4.81
N GLU A 48 -20.35 -7.13 5.81
CA GLU A 48 -20.54 -5.70 5.72
C GLU A 48 -19.35 -5.02 5.02
N LEU A 49 -19.62 -4.00 4.21
CA LEU A 49 -18.58 -3.26 3.53
C LEU A 49 -17.84 -2.35 4.51
N MET A 50 -16.61 -2.70 4.85
CA MET A 50 -15.72 -1.86 5.67
C MET A 50 -14.88 -0.90 4.80
N SER A 51 -15.09 0.40 4.98
CA SER A 51 -14.35 1.49 4.32
C SER A 51 -13.43 2.19 5.30
N ILE A 52 -12.15 2.32 4.95
CA ILE A 52 -11.14 2.97 5.79
C ILE A 52 -10.71 4.28 5.15
N LYS A 53 -10.87 5.38 5.88
CA LYS A 53 -10.42 6.70 5.45
C LYS A 53 -9.18 7.07 6.26
N LEU A 54 -8.05 7.22 5.56
CA LEU A 54 -6.79 7.68 6.13
C LEU A 54 -6.71 9.20 6.00
N HIS A 55 -6.93 9.91 7.10
CA HIS A 55 -6.80 11.35 7.17
C HIS A 55 -5.34 11.68 7.44
N LYS A 56 -4.62 12.10 6.40
CA LYS A 56 -3.28 12.63 6.57
C LYS A 56 -3.41 14.04 7.10
N THR A 57 -3.04 14.27 8.37
CA THR A 57 -2.81 15.62 8.87
C THR A 57 -1.58 16.15 8.15
N VAL A 58 -1.78 16.83 7.02
CA VAL A 58 -0.74 17.63 6.41
C VAL A 58 -0.60 18.85 7.32
N ALA A 59 0.18 18.72 8.40
CA ALA A 59 0.86 19.89 8.92
C ALA A 59 1.64 20.44 7.72
N ARG A 60 1.13 21.50 7.11
CA ARG A 60 1.89 22.29 6.15
C ARG A 60 3.06 22.83 6.96
N ILE A 61 4.15 22.07 6.99
CA ILE A 61 5.44 22.58 7.42
C ILE A 61 5.80 23.58 6.33
N ASN A 62 5.51 24.85 6.58
CA ASN A 62 5.99 25.95 5.76
C ASN A 62 7.50 25.79 5.60
N ASN A 63 7.95 25.56 4.36
CA ASN A 63 9.32 25.74 3.90
C ASN A 63 10.45 25.11 4.72
N VAL A 64 10.36 23.84 5.10
CA VAL A 64 11.60 23.07 5.27
C VAL A 64 12.04 22.62 3.88
N LYS A 65 12.93 23.40 3.26
CA LYS A 65 13.76 22.90 2.14
C LYS A 65 14.52 21.69 2.68
N SER A 66 13.95 20.50 2.49
CA SER A 66 14.68 19.28 2.84
C SER A 66 15.77 19.15 1.79
N ASN A 67 17.04 19.26 2.19
CA ASN A 67 18.20 18.87 1.38
C ASN A 67 18.25 17.34 1.15
N VAL A 68 17.10 16.65 1.25
CA VAL A 68 16.99 15.23 0.96
C VAL A 68 17.08 15.08 -0.55
N THR A 69 18.25 14.65 -1.00
CA THR A 69 18.47 14.21 -2.38
C THR A 69 17.48 13.08 -2.67
N ARG A 70 16.35 13.42 -3.31
CA ARG A 70 15.32 12.43 -3.64
C ARG A 70 15.85 11.60 -4.80
N LYS A 71 16.20 10.35 -4.51
CA LYS A 71 16.50 9.34 -5.54
C LYS A 71 15.19 8.98 -6.23
N VAL A 72 15.04 9.39 -7.49
CA VAL A 72 13.86 9.07 -8.30
C VAL A 72 14.26 8.06 -9.37
N LEU A 73 13.52 6.97 -9.45
CA LEU A 73 13.68 5.99 -10.53
C LEU A 73 13.06 6.55 -11.80
N ASP A 74 13.88 6.73 -12.83
CA ASP A 74 13.42 7.01 -14.19
C ASP A 74 12.88 5.72 -14.81
N LYS A 75 11.55 5.64 -14.95
CA LYS A 75 10.86 4.45 -15.45
C LYS A 75 11.22 4.13 -16.90
N ASN A 76 11.46 5.15 -17.74
CA ASN A 76 11.76 4.93 -19.15
C ASN A 76 13.19 4.40 -19.30
N LYS A 77 14.13 5.00 -18.55
CA LYS A 77 15.51 4.49 -18.50
C LYS A 77 15.58 3.08 -17.92
N PHE A 78 14.77 2.77 -16.90
CA PHE A 78 14.68 1.43 -16.33
C PHE A 78 14.20 0.40 -17.35
N LYS A 79 13.09 0.68 -18.04
CA LYS A 79 12.55 -0.22 -19.07
C LYS A 79 13.55 -0.48 -20.18
N SER A 80 14.21 0.57 -20.67
CA SER A 80 15.23 0.45 -21.70
C SER A 80 16.41 -0.40 -21.22
N CYS A 81 16.93 -0.12 -20.03
CA CYS A 81 18.06 -0.86 -19.45
C CYS A 81 17.72 -2.34 -19.23
N PHE A 82 16.51 -2.62 -18.73
CA PHE A 82 16.07 -3.98 -18.48
C PHE A 82 15.87 -4.77 -19.77
N ARG A 83 15.27 -4.14 -20.80
CA ARG A 83 15.12 -4.77 -22.12
C ARG A 83 16.47 -5.15 -22.73
N THR A 84 17.43 -4.22 -22.73
CA THR A 84 18.78 -4.50 -23.23
C THR A 84 19.45 -5.63 -22.44
N ALA A 85 19.23 -5.69 -21.12
CA ALA A 85 19.77 -6.78 -20.31
C ALA A 85 19.15 -8.14 -20.66
N LEU A 86 17.84 -8.22 -20.91
CA LEU A 86 17.20 -9.45 -21.37
C LEU A 86 17.70 -9.91 -22.76
N GLU A 87 18.09 -8.97 -23.62
CA GLU A 87 18.64 -9.27 -24.95
C GLU A 87 20.12 -9.70 -24.89
N GLN A 88 20.87 -9.28 -23.86
CA GLN A 88 22.32 -9.52 -23.73
C GLN A 88 22.68 -10.67 -22.81
N TYR A 89 21.91 -10.91 -21.76
CA TYR A 89 22.19 -11.93 -20.77
C TYR A 89 21.26 -13.12 -20.97
N ASN A 90 21.82 -14.33 -21.00
CA ASN A 90 21.03 -15.55 -20.87
C ASN A 90 20.64 -15.72 -19.40
N ILE A 91 19.40 -15.36 -19.05
CA ILE A 91 18.89 -15.48 -17.68
C ILE A 91 18.29 -16.86 -17.50
N GLU A 92 18.98 -17.70 -16.73
CA GLU A 92 18.62 -19.10 -16.52
C GLU A 92 17.90 -19.35 -15.19
N SER A 93 17.94 -18.36 -14.28
CA SER A 93 17.32 -18.47 -12.96
C SER A 93 16.63 -17.19 -12.50
N PHE A 94 15.72 -17.33 -11.54
CA PHE A 94 15.02 -16.20 -10.94
C PHE A 94 15.96 -15.28 -10.14
N GLU A 95 16.98 -15.84 -9.49
CA GLU A 95 17.99 -15.08 -8.75
C GLU A 95 18.79 -14.17 -9.69
N GLN A 96 19.15 -14.67 -10.87
CA GLN A 96 19.82 -13.87 -11.90
C GLN A 96 18.91 -12.72 -12.38
N LEU A 97 17.60 -12.98 -12.53
CA LEU A 97 16.63 -11.94 -12.88
C LEU A 97 16.58 -10.82 -11.81
N ILE A 98 16.59 -11.17 -10.52
CA ILE A 98 16.63 -10.20 -9.42
C ILE A 98 17.89 -9.33 -9.49
N VAL A 99 19.04 -9.93 -9.75
CA VAL A 99 20.31 -9.20 -9.89
C VAL A 99 20.22 -8.19 -11.04
N VAL A 100 19.76 -8.63 -12.22
CA VAL A 100 19.57 -7.77 -13.39
C VAL A 100 18.59 -6.62 -13.11
N MET A 101 17.48 -6.89 -12.42
CA MET A 101 16.51 -5.85 -12.03
C MET A 101 17.12 -4.80 -11.10
N ASN A 102 17.93 -5.21 -10.13
CA ASN A 102 18.58 -4.31 -9.19
C ASN A 102 19.62 -3.41 -9.88
N ASP A 103 20.41 -3.97 -10.80
CA ASP A 103 21.37 -3.22 -11.59
C ASP A 103 20.70 -2.17 -12.48
N CYS A 104 19.60 -2.56 -13.14
CA CYS A 104 18.82 -1.64 -13.97
C CYS A 104 18.23 -0.50 -13.14
N LYS A 105 17.79 -0.79 -11.91
CA LYS A 105 17.26 0.21 -10.98
C LYS A 105 18.34 1.21 -10.56
N LEU A 106 19.55 0.75 -10.27
CA LEU A 106 20.67 1.62 -9.93
C LEU A 106 21.05 2.54 -11.09
N LYS A 107 21.21 2.00 -12.30
CA LYS A 107 21.53 2.77 -13.53
C LYS A 107 20.46 3.80 -13.91
N SER A 108 19.22 3.55 -13.49
CA SER A 108 18.05 4.35 -13.82
C SER A 108 17.61 5.31 -12.71
N THR A 109 18.31 5.30 -11.58
CA THR A 109 18.02 6.22 -10.48
C THR A 109 18.79 7.52 -10.68
N ARG A 110 18.07 8.64 -10.83
CA ARG A 110 18.67 9.98 -10.85
C ARG A 110 18.68 10.57 -9.44
N ARG A 111 19.76 11.27 -9.10
CA ARG A 111 19.79 12.15 -7.91
C ARG A 111 19.30 13.51 -8.36
N PHE A 112 18.16 13.97 -7.84
CA PHE A 112 17.80 15.39 -7.93
C PHE A 112 18.64 16.14 -6.90
N GLN A 113 19.55 17.00 -7.39
CA GLN A 113 20.28 17.99 -6.60
C GLN A 113 19.49 19.29 -6.59
#